data_AF-A0A4R7C8S4-F1
#
_entry.id   AF-A0A4R7C8S4-F1
#
_cell.length_a   1.000
_cell.length_b   1.000
_cell.length_c   1.000
_cell.angle_alpha   90.00
_cell.angle_beta   90.00
_cell.angle_gamma   90.00
#
_symmetry.space_group_name_H-M   'P 1'
#
loop_
_entity.id
_entity.type
_entity.pdbx_description
1 polymer ?
#
loop_
_entity_poly.entity_id
_entity_poly.type
_entity_poly.pdbx_seq_one_letter_code
_entity_poly.pdbx_strand_id
1 'polypeptide(L)'
;MTDQEIERIANEALNALLSPYGFVRADVTSGEDDLGDPALFVRAHFVAGSPIVPGAVLGDGLAAFRARLREAGEARFPYFDVQYARARA
;
A
#
# COMPACT_ATOMS: atom_id res chain seq x y z
N MET A 1 -13.07 1.93 10.06
CA MET A 1 -12.69 3.05 9.17
C MET A 1 -13.17 2.72 7.76
N THR A 2 -13.50 3.73 6.94
CA THR A 2 -13.90 3.51 5.54
C THR A 2 -12.70 3.27 4.63
N ASP A 3 -12.91 2.60 3.50
CA ASP A 3 -11.84 2.32 2.53
C ASP A 3 -11.19 3.60 2.01
N GLN A 4 -11.97 4.67 1.80
CA GLN A 4 -11.46 5.97 1.35
C GLN A 4 -10.53 6.64 2.38
N GLU A 5 -10.86 6.56 3.66
CA GLU A 5 -10.00 7.09 4.73
C GLU A 5 -8.68 6.31 4.81
N ILE A 6 -8.75 4.98 4.69
CA ILE A 6 -7.57 4.10 4.69
C ILE A 6 -6.72 4.33 3.45
N GLU A 7 -7.35 4.48 2.28
CA GLU A 7 -6.66 4.80 1.03
C GLU A 7 -5.90 6.11 1.14
N ARG A 8 -6.49 7.15 1.73
CA ARG A 8 -5.79 8.41 1.99
C ARG A 8 -4.55 8.21 2.87
N ILE A 9 -4.69 7.46 3.98
CA ILE A 9 -3.57 7.15 4.88
C ILE A 9 -2.49 6.36 4.16
N ALA A 10 -2.87 5.38 3.33
CA ALA A 10 -1.94 4.58 2.53
C ALA A 10 -1.15 5.47 1.56
N ASN A 11 -1.84 6.31 0.79
CA ASN A 11 -1.20 7.22 -0.15
C ASN A 11 -0.23 8.17 0.54
N GLU A 12 -0.60 8.76 1.69
CA GLU A 12 0.28 9.64 2.46
C GLU A 12 1.51 8.91 2.99
N ALA A 13 1.34 7.74 3.62
CA ALA A 13 2.43 6.98 4.23
C ALA A 13 3.41 6.42 3.19
N LEU A 14 2.90 5.92 2.07
CA LEU A 14 3.70 5.25 1.04
C LEU A 14 4.41 6.25 0.12
N ASN A 15 3.79 7.39 -0.17
CA ASN A 15 4.39 8.44 -1.00
C ASN A 15 5.72 8.95 -0.42
N ALA A 16 5.85 9.02 0.91
CA ALA A 16 7.08 9.46 1.55
C ALA A 16 8.31 8.58 1.22
N LEU A 17 8.11 7.27 1.08
CA LEU A 17 9.19 6.28 0.91
C LEU A 17 9.31 5.74 -0.52
N LEU A 18 8.19 5.63 -1.22
CA LEU A 18 8.10 4.91 -2.49
C LEU A 18 8.11 5.82 -3.73
N SER A 19 7.87 7.13 -3.58
CA SER A 19 7.89 8.07 -4.71
C SER A 19 9.24 8.17 -5.43
N PRO A 20 10.41 8.05 -4.77
CA PRO A 20 11.69 7.94 -5.47
C PRO A 20 11.79 6.74 -6.42
N TYR A 21 10.95 5.71 -6.22
CA TYR A 21 10.86 4.53 -7.06
C TYR A 21 9.70 4.60 -8.07
N GLY A 22 9.02 5.74 -8.14
CA GLY A 22 7.94 6.00 -9.08
C GLY A 22 6.56 5.51 -8.62
N PHE A 23 6.33 5.43 -7.31
CA PHE A 23 4.99 5.28 -6.74
C PHE A 23 4.06 6.41 -7.22
N VAL A 24 2.83 6.04 -7.58
CA VAL A 24 1.80 6.95 -8.08
C VAL A 24 0.67 7.06 -7.09
N ARG A 25 0.13 5.91 -6.68
CA ARG A 25 -0.97 5.82 -5.73
C ARG A 25 -1.08 4.42 -5.14
N ALA A 26 -1.79 4.31 -4.04
CA ALA A 26 -2.29 3.06 -3.51
C ALA A 26 -3.82 3.01 -3.64
N ASP A 27 -4.34 1.87 -4.10
CA ASP A 27 -5.76 1.56 -4.05
C ASP A 27 -5.98 0.61 -2.86
N VAL A 28 -7.03 0.83 -2.07
CA VAL A 28 -7.34 -0.01 -0.90
C VAL A 28 -8.73 -0.59 -1.00
N THR A 29 -8.85 -1.88 -0.70
CA THR A 29 -10.14 -2.56 -0.57
C THR A 29 -10.19 -3.35 0.73
N SER A 30 -11.29 -3.26 1.43
CA SER A 30 -11.59 -4.13 2.57
C SER A 30 -12.15 -5.47 2.10
N GLY A 31 -11.83 -6.54 2.82
CA GLY A 31 -12.39 -7.86 2.57
C GLY A 31 -12.12 -8.83 3.71
N GLU A 32 -12.26 -10.12 3.41
CA GLU A 32 -11.85 -11.22 4.28
C GLU A 32 -10.63 -11.89 3.66
N ASP A 33 -9.69 -12.33 4.49
CA ASP A 33 -8.59 -13.17 4.02
C ASP A 33 -9.02 -14.63 3.86
N ASP A 34 -8.08 -15.50 3.50
CA ASP A 34 -8.35 -16.92 3.23
C ASP A 34 -8.85 -17.69 4.48
N LEU A 35 -8.75 -17.10 5.67
CA LEU A 35 -9.25 -17.67 6.93
C LEU A 35 -10.61 -17.06 7.35
N GLY A 36 -11.13 -16.09 6.59
CA GLY A 36 -12.34 -15.35 6.93
C GLY A 36 -12.07 -14.16 7.87
N ASP A 37 -10.81 -13.81 8.15
CA ASP A 37 -10.49 -12.69 9.04
C ASP A 37 -10.59 -11.35 8.28
N PRO A 38 -11.19 -10.30 8.87
CA PRO A 38 -11.26 -9.00 8.25
C PRO A 38 -9.86 -8.42 7.94
N ALA A 39 -9.64 -8.08 6.67
CA ALA A 39 -8.35 -7.67 6.16
C ALA A 39 -8.46 -6.44 5.24
N LEU A 40 -7.30 -5.87 4.93
CA LEU A 40 -7.12 -4.80 3.94
C LEU A 40 -6.24 -5.33 2.82
N PHE A 41 -6.66 -5.12 1.59
CA PHE A 41 -5.87 -5.42 0.40
C PHE A 41 -5.42 -4.11 -0.23
N VAL A 42 -4.11 -3.90 -0.22
CA VAL A 42 -3.48 -2.66 -0.67
C VAL A 42 -2.66 -2.93 -1.91
N ARG A 43 -2.93 -2.14 -2.95
CA ARG A 43 -2.24 -2.24 -4.23
C ARG A 43 -1.50 -0.95 -4.51
N ALA A 44 -0.17 -1.01 -4.45
CA ALA A 44 0.70 0.13 -4.76
C ALA A 44 1.02 0.16 -6.26
N HIS A 45 0.62 1.24 -6.92
CA HIS A 45 0.83 1.46 -8.34
C HIS A 45 2.09 2.27 -8.61
N PHE A 46 2.91 1.78 -9.53
CA PHE A 46 4.16 2.41 -9.96
C PHE A 46 4.12 2.74 -11.45
N VAL A 47 4.83 3.79 -11.85
CA VAL A 47 4.96 4.17 -13.27
C VAL A 47 5.68 3.09 -14.08
N ALA A 48 5.47 3.10 -15.39
CA ALA A 48 6.13 2.16 -16.29
C ALA A 48 7.64 2.43 -16.35
N GLY A 49 8.44 1.36 -16.33
CA GLY A 49 9.90 1.46 -16.32
C GLY A 49 10.51 1.88 -14.98
N SER A 50 9.69 1.99 -13.92
CA SER A 50 10.17 2.17 -12.56
C SER A 50 11.15 1.06 -12.15
N PRO A 51 12.18 1.38 -11.35
CA PRO A 51 13.03 0.37 -10.76
C PRO A 51 12.23 -0.55 -9.82
N ILE A 52 12.69 -1.79 -9.66
CA ILE A 52 12.17 -2.67 -8.62
C ILE A 52 12.50 -2.04 -7.26
N VAL A 53 11.48 -1.89 -6.41
CA VAL A 53 11.69 -1.34 -5.07
C VAL A 53 12.45 -2.38 -4.22
N PRO A 54 13.54 -2.00 -3.54
CA PRO A 54 14.21 -2.92 -2.62
C PRO A 54 13.25 -3.41 -1.54
N GLY A 55 13.31 -4.70 -1.21
CA GLY A 55 12.40 -5.32 -0.24
C GLY A 55 12.42 -4.65 1.14
N ALA A 56 13.58 -4.15 1.58
CA ALA A 56 13.70 -3.38 2.82
C ALA A 56 12.88 -2.08 2.79
N VAL A 57 12.93 -1.35 1.67
CA VAL A 57 12.17 -0.10 1.49
C VAL A 57 10.66 -0.36 1.44
N LEU A 58 10.24 -1.44 0.76
CA LEU A 58 8.83 -1.88 0.81
C LEU A 58 8.41 -2.25 2.23
N GLY A 59 9.27 -2.97 2.96
CA GLY A 59 9.04 -3.33 4.36
C GLY A 59 8.86 -2.11 5.26
N ASP A 60 9.72 -1.10 5.11
CA ASP A 60 9.64 0.16 5.86
C ASP A 60 8.36 0.93 5.51
N GLY A 61 7.97 0.96 4.23
CA GLY A 61 6.72 1.56 3.77
C GLY A 61 5.49 0.89 4.39
N LEU A 62 5.46 -0.45 4.40
CA LEU A 62 4.39 -1.22 5.01
C LEU A 62 4.35 -1.02 6.54
N ALA A 63 5.51 -0.98 7.20
CA ALA A 63 5.60 -0.73 8.63
C ALA A 63 5.08 0.66 9.00
N ALA A 64 5.47 1.71 8.24
CA ALA A 64 5.00 3.08 8.42
C ALA A 64 3.48 3.17 8.21
N PHE A 65 2.96 2.56 7.15
CA PHE A 65 1.52 2.51 6.89
C PHE A 65 0.76 1.81 8.03
N ARG A 66 1.24 0.65 8.48
CA ARG A 66 0.61 -0.10 9.58
C ARG A 66 0.63 0.67 10.90
N ALA A 67 1.68 1.44 11.17
CA ALA A 67 1.74 2.31 12.35
C ALA A 67 0.64 3.39 12.28
N ARG A 68 0.49 4.06 11.14
CA ARG A 68 -0.55 5.08 10.93
C ARG A 68 -1.97 4.53 11.06
N LEU A 69 -2.22 3.32 10.56
CA LEU A 69 -3.51 2.65 10.74
C LEU A 69 -3.83 2.43 12.21
N ARG A 70 -2.86 1.91 12.98
CA ARG A 70 -3.02 1.66 14.42
C ARG A 70 -3.28 2.95 15.19
N GLU A 71 -2.53 4.02 14.89
CA GLU A 71 -2.73 5.34 15.49
C GLU A 71 -4.15 5.88 15.22
N ALA A 72 -4.71 5.55 14.05
CA ALA A 72 -6.06 5.94 13.65
C ALA A 72 -7.15 4.93 14.09
N GLY A 73 -6.81 3.92 14.90
CA GLY A 73 -7.76 2.95 15.44
C GLY A 73 -8.18 1.83 14.46
N GLU A 74 -7.46 1.66 13.36
CA GLU A 74 -7.67 0.59 12.38
C GLU A 74 -6.76 -0.61 12.69
N ALA A 75 -7.38 -1.76 12.97
CA ALA A 75 -6.69 -2.96 13.46
C ALA A 75 -6.49 -4.05 12.39
N ARG A 76 -7.21 -3.96 11.26
CA ARG A 76 -7.14 -4.95 10.18
C ARG A 76 -5.73 -5.04 9.59
N PHE A 77 -5.33 -6.24 9.21
CA PHE A 77 -4.01 -6.47 8.64
C PHE A 77 -3.96 -6.05 7.16
N PRO A 78 -2.96 -5.26 6.74
CA PRO A 78 -2.78 -4.91 5.34
C PRO A 78 -1.92 -5.92 4.59
N TYR A 79 -2.52 -6.60 3.61
CA TYR A 79 -1.82 -7.38 2.59
C TYR A 79 -1.42 -6.46 1.44
N PHE A 80 -0.19 -6.60 0.97
CA PHE A 80 0.44 -5.63 0.09
C PHE A 80 0.82 -6.26 -1.26
N ASP A 81 0.34 -5.66 -2.34
CA ASP A 81 0.65 -6.01 -3.73
C ASP A 81 1.29 -4.81 -4.43
N VAL A 82 2.27 -5.07 -5.30
CA VAL A 82 3.00 -4.04 -6.04
C VAL A 82 2.74 -4.22 -7.53
N GLN A 83 2.21 -3.18 -8.16
CA GLN A 83 1.89 -3.18 -9.57
C GLN A 83 2.68 -2.13 -10.34
N TYR A 84 3.48 -2.60 -11.28
CA TYR A 84 4.18 -1.77 -12.24
C TYR A 84 3.32 -1.62 -13.50
N ALA A 85 3.08 -0.39 -13.94
CA ALA A 85 2.43 -0.17 -15.22
C ALA A 85 3.27 -0.82 -16.35
N ARG A 86 2.60 -1.50 -17.27
CA ARG A 86 3.28 -2.07 -18.45
C ARG A 86 3.78 -0.92 -19.32
N ALA A 87 5.03 -0.99 -19.78
CA ALA A 87 5.50 -0.11 -20.84
C ALA A 87 4.64 -0.37 -22.09
N ARG A 88 4.11 0.70 -22.71
CA ARG A 88 3.53 0.58 -24.04
C ARG A 88 4.68 0.35 -25.03
N ALA A 89 4.60 -0.76 -25.76
CA ALA A 89 5.50 -1.07 -26.86
C ALA A 89 5.25 -0.13 -28.05
#